data_AF-A0A3D4CX59-F1
#
_entry.id   AF-A0A3D4CX59-F1
#
_cell.length_a   1.000
_cell.length_b   1.000
_cell.length_c   1.000
_cell.angle_alpha   90.00
_cell.angle_beta   90.00
_cell.angle_gamma   90.00
#
_symmetry.space_group_name_H-M   'P 1'
#
loop_
_entity.id
_entity.type
_entity.pdbx_description
1 polymer ?
#
loop_
_entity_poly.entity_id
_entity_poly.type
_entity_poly.pdbx_seq_one_letter_code
_entity_poly.pdbx_strand_id
1 'polypeptide(L)'
;RVAVMYLGKIVELATAEAIYQRPCHAYTKALLSAIPEADPTADRERILLEGDVPSPINPPAGSAFGDRISHPRYEETIGQDLSLVEIEPGHWVARDPCCLSEEDWNKVQ
;
A
#
# COMPACT_ATOMS: atom_id res chain seq x y z
N ARG A 1 17.58 -3.53 2.00
CA ARG A 1 16.10 -3.65 2.04
C ARG A 1 15.52 -2.24 1.95
N VAL A 2 14.30 -2.10 1.46
CA VAL A 2 13.56 -0.83 1.34
C VAL A 2 12.32 -0.96 2.22
N ALA A 3 12.09 0.03 3.08
CA ALA A 3 10.86 0.15 3.87
C ALA A 3 10.02 1.30 3.30
N VAL A 4 8.79 1.00 2.89
CA VAL A 4 7.80 1.99 2.49
C VAL A 4 6.93 2.30 3.70
N MET A 5 6.74 3.60 3.97
CA MET A 5 6.01 4.06 5.15
C MET A 5 4.84 4.95 4.77
N TYR A 6 3.72 4.81 5.48
CA TYR A 6 2.57 5.70 5.37
C TYR A 6 2.10 6.11 6.77
N LEU A 7 1.98 7.42 7.00
CA LEU A 7 1.62 8.02 8.29
C LEU A 7 2.37 7.41 9.50
N GLY A 8 3.69 7.26 9.35
CA GLY A 8 4.58 6.77 10.42
C GLY A 8 4.60 5.26 10.62
N LYS A 9 3.82 4.48 9.86
CA LYS A 9 3.81 3.01 9.91
C LYS A 9 4.53 2.43 8.69
N ILE A 10 5.31 1.36 8.88
CA ILE A 10 5.84 0.59 7.75
C ILE A 10 4.68 -0.19 7.15
N VAL A 11 4.43 0.02 5.86
CA VAL A 11 3.35 -0.65 5.12
C VAL A 11 3.86 -1.72 4.17
N GLU A 12 5.14 -1.64 3.78
CA GLU A 12 5.78 -2.66 2.95
C GLU A 12 7.30 -2.67 3.18
N LEU A 13 7.92 -3.85 3.21
CA LEU A 13 9.34 -4.04 3.44
C LEU A 13 9.87 -5.23 2.63
N ALA A 14 10.72 -4.96 1.64
CA ALA A 14 11.35 -6.00 0.82
C ALA A 14 12.75 -5.61 0.33
N THR A 15 13.34 -6.38 -0.57
CA THR A 15 14.50 -5.90 -1.35
C THR A 15 14.06 -4.79 -2.30
N ALA A 16 14.99 -3.93 -2.74
CA ALA A 16 14.63 -2.90 -3.71
C ALA A 16 14.06 -3.53 -5.00
N GLU A 17 14.71 -4.59 -5.48
CA GLU A 17 14.26 -5.35 -6.64
C GLU A 17 12.83 -5.87 -6.50
N ALA A 18 12.49 -6.50 -5.37
CA ALA A 18 11.14 -6.99 -5.12
C ALA A 18 10.09 -5.86 -5.08
N ILE A 19 10.41 -4.73 -4.44
CA ILE A 19 9.52 -3.55 -4.43
C ILE A 19 9.24 -3.06 -5.85
N TYR A 20 10.27 -2.96 -6.71
CA TYR A 20 10.11 -2.47 -8.08
C TYR A 20 9.39 -3.46 -9.00
N GLN A 21 9.62 -4.77 -8.81
CA GLN A 21 9.05 -5.81 -9.67
C GLN A 21 7.63 -6.23 -9.26
N ARG A 22 7.37 -6.34 -7.95
CA ARG A 22 6.10 -6.83 -7.40
C ARG A 22 5.68 -6.02 -6.17
N PRO A 23 5.36 -4.71 -6.30
CA PRO A 23 4.80 -3.95 -5.19
C PRO A 23 3.45 -4.54 -4.76
N CYS A 24 3.26 -4.83 -3.47
CA CYS A 24 2.02 -5.42 -2.96
C CYS A 24 1.05 -4.35 -2.46
N HIS A 25 1.52 -3.39 -1.65
CA HIS A 25 0.67 -2.39 -1.02
C HIS A 25 0.20 -1.33 -2.02
N ALA A 26 -1.09 -0.99 -2.00
CA ALA A 26 -1.68 0.00 -2.91
C ALA A 26 -0.96 1.36 -2.88
N TYR A 27 -0.51 1.81 -1.70
CA TYR A 27 0.33 3.00 -1.58
C TYR A 27 1.68 2.88 -2.32
N THR A 28 2.36 1.74 -2.20
CA THR A 28 3.63 1.49 -2.93
C THR A 28 3.41 1.47 -4.43
N LYS A 29 2.33 0.81 -4.90
CA LYS A 29 1.92 0.83 -6.32
C LYS A 29 1.72 2.25 -6.82
N ALA A 30 1.01 3.07 -6.05
CA ALA A 30 0.78 4.47 -6.40
C ALA A 30 2.08 5.28 -6.48
N LEU A 31 2.99 5.13 -5.51
CA LEU A 31 4.31 5.77 -5.54
C LEU A 31 5.10 5.39 -6.79
N LEU A 32 5.15 4.10 -7.14
CA LEU A 32 5.89 3.62 -8.31
C LEU A 32 5.24 4.07 -9.63
N SER A 33 3.91 4.17 -9.69
CA SER A 33 3.18 4.69 -10.86
C SER A 33 3.50 6.16 -11.16
N ALA A 34 3.97 6.91 -10.16
CA ALA A 34 4.35 8.31 -10.31
C ALA A 34 5.80 8.51 -10.79
N ILE A 35 6.59 7.44 -10.91
CA ILE A 35 7.97 7.54 -11.41
C ILE A 35 7.93 7.88 -12.91
N PRO A 36 8.53 9.01 -13.34
CA PRO A 36 8.53 9.39 -14.74
C PRO A 36 9.37 8.41 -15.56
N GLU A 37 8.88 8.06 -16.75
CA GLU A 37 9.66 7.31 -17.72
C GLU A 37 10.48 8.23 -18.61
N ALA A 38 11.65 7.75 -19.02
CA ALA A 38 12.56 8.51 -19.88
C ALA A 38 12.03 8.61 -21.31
N ASP A 39 11.29 7.60 -21.78
CA ASP A 39 10.62 7.63 -23.07
C ASP A 39 9.29 8.39 -22.96
N PRO A 40 9.15 9.56 -23.58
CA PRO A 40 7.92 10.34 -23.53
C PRO A 40 6.76 9.70 -24.31
N THR A 41 7.02 8.65 -25.09
CA THR A 41 6.00 7.91 -25.85
C THR A 41 5.51 6.65 -25.12
N ALA A 42 6.17 6.27 -24.02
CA ALA A 42 5.73 5.16 -23.21
C ALA A 42 4.39 5.50 -22.54
N ASP A 43 3.38 4.68 -22.82
CA ASP A 43 2.09 4.78 -22.16
C ASP A 43 2.16 4.04 -20.82
N ARG A 44 2.01 4.80 -19.73
CA ARG A 44 1.95 4.23 -18.38
C ARG A 44 0.69 4.70 -17.68
N GLU A 45 -0.04 3.73 -17.14
CA GLU A 45 -1.20 3.99 -16.30
C GLU A 45 -0.73 4.60 -14.97
N ARG A 46 -1.02 5.90 -14.80
CA ARG A 46 -0.74 6.61 -13.54
C ARG A 46 -1.91 6.42 -12.59
N ILE A 47 -1.63 5.99 -11.37
CA ILE A 47 -2.65 5.90 -10.33
C ILE A 47 -2.84 7.30 -9.75
N LEU A 48 -3.95 7.95 -10.09
CA LEU A 48 -4.39 9.18 -9.45
C LEU A 48 -4.97 8.83 -8.08
N LEU A 49 -4.27 9.21 -7.02
CA LEU A 49 -4.78 9.05 -5.66
C LEU A 49 -5.82 10.15 -5.40
N GLU A 50 -7.05 9.71 -5.19
CA GLU A 50 -8.15 10.55 -4.74
C GLU A 50 -8.08 10.74 -3.21
N GLY A 51 -8.62 11.86 -2.74
CA GLY A 51 -8.71 12.19 -1.32
C GLY A 51 -7.43 12.78 -0.69
N ASP A 52 -7.63 13.43 0.45
CA ASP A 52 -6.59 14.10 1.21
C ASP A 52 -5.85 13.13 2.14
N VAL A 53 -4.61 13.46 2.46
CA VAL A 53 -3.83 12.68 3.44
C VAL A 53 -4.45 12.88 4.83
N PRO A 54 -4.81 11.79 5.56
CA PRO A 54 -5.40 11.90 6.89
C PRO A 54 -4.45 12.54 7.90
N SER A 55 -5.02 13.09 8.96
CA SER A 55 -4.23 13.73 10.03
C SER A 55 -3.39 12.70 10.78
N PRO A 56 -2.06 12.90 10.94
CA PRO A 56 -1.24 12.05 11.80
C PRO A 56 -1.52 12.27 13.30
N ILE A 57 -2.13 13.40 13.68
CA ILE A 57 -2.48 13.71 15.07
C ILE A 57 -3.74 12.95 15.48
N ASN A 58 -4.71 12.89 14.57
CA ASN A 58 -5.99 12.18 14.74
C ASN A 58 -6.11 11.14 13.61
N PRO A 59 -5.35 10.03 13.67
CA PRO A 59 -5.39 9.03 12.63
C PRO A 59 -6.76 8.35 12.58
N PRO A 60 -7.19 7.88 11.40
CA PRO A 60 -8.41 7.10 11.25
C PRO A 60 -8.36 5.81 12.07
N ALA A 61 -9.54 5.30 12.44
CA ALA A 61 -9.69 4.15 13.33
C ALA A 61 -9.31 2.81 12.66
N GLY A 62 -9.32 2.77 11.32
CA GLY A 62 -8.94 1.61 10.51
C GLY A 62 -7.71 1.88 9.66
N SER A 63 -7.73 1.39 8.42
CA SER A 63 -6.69 1.62 7.43
C SER A 63 -6.55 3.10 7.12
N ALA A 64 -5.37 3.66 7.38
CA ALA A 64 -5.10 5.05 7.06
C ALA A 64 -5.09 5.33 5.55
N PHE A 65 -4.65 4.37 4.74
CA PHE A 65 -4.66 4.53 3.30
C PHE A 65 -6.05 4.24 2.71
N GLY A 66 -6.77 3.27 3.28
CA GLY A 66 -8.17 3.00 2.94
C GLY A 66 -9.08 4.20 3.20
N ASP A 67 -8.88 4.92 4.31
CA ASP A 67 -9.58 6.18 4.61
C ASP A 67 -9.34 7.24 3.53
N ARG A 68 -8.06 7.48 3.17
CA ARG A 68 -7.68 8.44 2.11
C ARG A 68 -8.42 8.19 0.81
N ILE A 69 -8.43 6.94 0.35
CA ILE A 69 -9.02 6.58 -0.95
C ILE A 69 -10.51 6.24 -0.85
N SER A 70 -11.14 6.44 0.32
CA SER A 70 -12.54 6.07 0.58
C SER A 70 -12.86 4.62 0.18
N HIS A 71 -11.95 3.68 0.53
CA HIS A 71 -12.04 2.29 0.10
C HIS A 71 -13.31 1.62 0.66
N PRO A 72 -14.08 0.85 -0.14
CA PRO A 72 -15.33 0.22 0.32
C PRO A 72 -15.18 -0.71 1.52
N ARG A 73 -13.99 -1.31 1.68
CA ARG A 73 -13.66 -2.24 2.78
C ARG A 73 -13.13 -1.54 4.03
N TYR A 74 -13.11 -0.20 4.09
CA TYR A 74 -12.54 0.55 5.21
C TYR A 74 -13.14 0.12 6.57
N GLU A 75 -14.47 -0.02 6.65
CA GLU A 75 -15.17 -0.42 7.87
C GLU A 75 -14.69 -1.77 8.42
N GLU A 76 -14.28 -2.71 7.55
CA GLU A 76 -13.74 -4.01 7.97
C GLU A 76 -12.43 -3.85 8.76
N THR A 77 -11.65 -2.80 8.50
CA THR A 77 -10.32 -2.59 9.07
C THR A 77 -10.32 -1.96 10.45
N ILE A 78 -11.46 -1.45 10.91
CA ILE A 78 -11.58 -0.80 12.21
C ILE A 78 -11.35 -1.82 13.33
N GLY A 79 -10.31 -1.59 14.14
CA GLY A 79 -9.93 -2.50 15.22
C GLY A 79 -9.24 -3.80 14.78
N GLN A 80 -8.96 -3.99 13.49
CA GLN A 80 -8.17 -5.12 13.01
C GLN A 80 -6.66 -4.91 13.25
N ASP A 81 -5.93 -6.02 13.36
CA ASP A 81 -4.47 -6.01 13.36
C ASP A 81 -3.95 -5.92 11.93
N LEU A 82 -3.54 -4.70 11.54
CA LEU A 82 -2.96 -4.38 10.24
C LEU A 82 -1.41 -4.44 10.26
N SER A 83 -0.82 -5.19 11.19
CA SER A 83 0.63 -5.36 11.29
C SER A 83 1.21 -6.04 10.04
N LEU A 84 2.53 -5.95 9.90
CA LEU A 84 3.25 -6.57 8.79
C LEU A 84 3.15 -8.10 8.86
N VAL A 85 2.89 -8.69 7.72
CA VAL A 85 2.89 -10.14 7.47
C VAL A 85 3.82 -10.46 6.32
N GLU A 86 4.50 -11.59 6.38
CA GLU A 86 5.38 -12.05 5.30
C GLU A 86 4.52 -12.70 4.21
N ILE A 87 4.44 -12.05 3.06
CA ILE A 87 3.65 -12.55 1.92
C ILE A 87 4.47 -13.47 1.01
N GLU A 88 5.77 -13.20 0.92
CA GLU A 88 6.79 -14.00 0.23
C GLU A 88 8.09 -13.92 1.03
N PRO A 89 9.03 -14.88 0.90
CA PRO A 89 10.28 -14.87 1.67
C PRO A 89 11.03 -13.54 1.57
N GLY A 90 11.15 -12.82 2.69
CA GLY A 90 11.79 -11.52 2.78
C GLY A 90 10.96 -10.33 2.29
N HIS A 91 9.70 -10.53 1.90
CA HIS A 91 8.75 -9.51 1.48
C HIS A 91 7.59 -9.43 2.48
N TRP A 92 7.52 -8.30 3.17
CA TRP A 92 6.56 -8.06 4.24
C TRP A 92 5.62 -6.93 3.83
N VAL A 93 4.34 -7.05 4.12
CA VAL A 93 3.32 -6.06 3.77
C VAL A 93 2.30 -5.93 4.90
N ALA A 94 1.71 -4.75 5.09
CA ALA A 94 0.62 -4.58 6.05
C ALA A 94 -0.54 -5.49 5.67
N ARG A 95 -1.08 -6.24 6.63
CA ARG A 95 -2.26 -7.09 6.46
C ARG A 95 -3.53 -6.25 6.36
N ASP A 96 -3.65 -5.50 5.28
CA ASP A 96 -4.71 -4.51 5.08
C ASP A 96 -5.54 -4.84 3.84
N PRO A 97 -6.82 -5.23 4.00
CA PRO A 97 -7.69 -5.57 2.88
C PRO A 97 -8.04 -4.39 1.98
N CYS A 98 -7.79 -3.14 2.42
CA CYS A 98 -7.93 -1.96 1.56
C CYS A 98 -6.72 -1.76 0.63
N CYS A 99 -5.60 -2.41 0.92
CA CYS A 99 -4.32 -2.12 0.27
C CYS A 99 -3.72 -3.33 -0.46
N LEU A 100 -4.29 -4.52 -0.32
CA LEU A 100 -3.87 -5.73 -1.00
C LEU A 100 -4.82 -6.08 -2.15
N SER A 101 -4.29 -6.73 -3.19
CA SER A 101 -5.15 -7.35 -4.20
C SER A 101 -5.90 -8.53 -3.56
N GLU A 102 -7.02 -8.97 -4.16
CA GLU A 102 -7.73 -10.16 -3.69
C GLU A 102 -6.83 -11.40 -3.63
N GLU A 103 -5.92 -11.58 -4.59
CA GLU A 103 -4.94 -12.67 -4.57
C GLU A 103 -3.98 -12.57 -3.38
N ASP A 104 -3.39 -11.40 -3.15
CA ASP A 104 -2.44 -11.19 -2.06
C ASP A 104 -3.13 -11.26 -0.70
N TRP A 105 -4.37 -10.76 -0.59
CA TRP A 105 -5.19 -10.86 0.61
C TRP A 105 -5.45 -12.32 1.01
N ASN A 106 -5.81 -13.17 0.05
CA ASN A 106 -6.05 -14.59 0.30
C ASN A 106 -4.81 -15.35 0.83
N LYS A 107 -3.59 -14.85 0.58
CA LYS A 107 -2.35 -15.46 1.10
C LYS A 107 -2.09 -15.11 2.56
N VAL A 108 -2.63 -14.00 3.03
CA VAL A 108 -2.34 -13.43 4.36
C VAL A 108 -3.56 -13.39 5.28
N GLN A 109 -4.68 -13.98 4.84
CA GLN A 109 -5.91 -14.08 5.61
C GLN A 109 -5.77 -15.04 6.79
#